data_AF-A0A8E5N7J1-F1
#
_entry.id   AF-A0A8E5N7J1-F1
#
_cell.length_a   1.000
_cell.length_b   1.000
_cell.length_c   1.000
_cell.angle_alpha   90.00
_cell.angle_beta   90.00
_cell.angle_gamma   90.00
#
_symmetry.space_group_name_H-M   'P 1'
#
loop_
_entity.id
_entity.type
_entity.pdbx_description
1 polymer ?
#
loop_
_entity_poly.entity_id
_entity_poly.type
_entity_poly.pdbx_seq_one_letter_code
_entity_poly.pdbx_strand_id
1 'polypeptide(L)'
;MMKSILLNQIMFFSLLSILIMLINTIPSYYNLLHPLLLSLLLFLFISLSVINMGMSNNTHWFSYIIFLIMIGGMMIIFLYFTSFISNMNMIMTKSMMISLPLKLFLFIMFSMMVLKNFKYNFPWNNLFNEIISINFIMINNINYINYLYTLSKNWSMLISLMYLLMSLTFIVKMMINKKMSLRKMN
;
A
#
# COMPACT_ATOMS: atom_id res chain seq x y z
N MET A 1 -15.03 27.93 -6.62
CA MET A 1 -15.33 26.93 -5.57
C MET A 1 -14.87 25.52 -5.95
N MET A 2 -15.28 24.95 -7.10
CA MET A 2 -14.82 23.62 -7.52
C MET A 2 -13.30 23.52 -7.73
N LYS A 3 -12.68 24.57 -8.32
CA LYS A 3 -11.22 24.66 -8.50
C LYS A 3 -10.44 24.68 -7.18
N SER A 4 -10.90 25.41 -6.17
CA SER A 4 -10.25 25.46 -4.85
C SER A 4 -10.37 24.13 -4.10
N ILE A 5 -11.49 23.42 -4.27
CA ILE A 5 -11.70 22.08 -3.70
C ILE A 5 -10.75 21.06 -4.34
N LEU A 6 -10.61 21.08 -5.67
CA LEU A 6 -9.67 20.21 -6.40
C LEU A 6 -8.21 20.47 -6.02
N LEU A 7 -7.80 21.73 -5.87
CA LEU A 7 -6.45 22.05 -5.40
C LEU A 7 -6.23 21.51 -3.99
N ASN A 8 -7.19 21.68 -3.09
CA ASN A 8 -7.08 21.14 -1.75
C ASN A 8 -6.96 19.61 -1.80
N GLN A 9 -7.71 18.92 -2.66
CA GLN A 9 -7.58 17.46 -2.86
C GLN A 9 -6.18 17.07 -3.36
N ILE A 10 -5.62 17.78 -4.33
CA ILE A 10 -4.25 17.53 -4.85
C ILE A 10 -3.21 17.80 -3.76
N MET A 11 -3.39 18.86 -2.97
CA MET A 11 -2.53 19.17 -1.83
C MET A 11 -2.59 18.06 -0.79
N PHE A 12 -3.78 17.57 -0.41
CA PHE A 12 -3.94 16.45 0.50
C PHE A 12 -3.30 15.17 -0.03
N PHE A 13 -3.49 14.84 -1.31
CA PHE A 13 -2.83 13.70 -1.97
C PHE A 13 -1.30 13.80 -1.90
N SER A 14 -0.76 14.98 -2.19
CA SER A 14 0.69 15.22 -2.10
C SER A 14 1.23 15.12 -0.68
N LEU A 15 0.48 15.55 0.33
CA LEU A 15 0.89 15.42 1.73
C LEU A 15 0.86 13.96 2.18
N LEU A 16 -0.17 13.21 1.79
CA LEU A 16 -0.30 11.78 2.06
C LEU A 16 0.84 10.98 1.43
N SER A 17 1.25 11.29 0.19
CA SER A 17 2.37 10.59 -0.45
C SER A 17 3.70 10.82 0.26
N ILE A 18 3.94 12.02 0.81
CA ILE A 18 5.14 12.30 1.61
C ILE A 18 5.09 11.55 2.95
N LEU A 19 3.91 11.44 3.59
CA LEU A 19 3.74 10.61 4.81
C LEU A 19 4.04 9.14 4.56
N ILE A 20 3.65 8.62 3.39
CA ILE A 20 3.97 7.25 2.97
C ILE A 20 5.49 7.06 2.83
N MET A 21 6.19 8.04 2.25
CA MET A 21 7.66 8.00 2.15
C MET A 21 8.32 7.95 3.53
N LEU A 22 7.81 8.69 4.51
CA LEU A 22 8.34 8.65 5.88
C LEU A 22 8.33 7.23 6.45
N ILE A 23 7.18 6.56 6.37
CA ILE A 23 6.99 5.23 6.96
C ILE A 23 7.99 4.22 6.38
N ASN A 24 8.23 4.30 5.07
CA ASN A 24 9.19 3.42 4.39
C ASN A 24 10.64 3.65 4.80
N THR A 25 10.98 4.84 5.30
CA THR A 25 12.35 5.15 5.77
C THR A 25 12.61 4.77 7.23
N ILE A 26 11.57 4.40 7.99
CA ILE A 26 11.70 4.00 9.40
C ILE A 26 12.61 2.77 9.56
N PRO A 27 12.44 1.68 8.81
CA PRO A 27 13.34 0.52 8.90
C PRO A 27 14.69 0.82 8.21
N SER A 28 15.60 1.53 8.88
CA SER A 28 16.95 1.77 8.34
C SER A 28 17.92 0.61 8.55
N TYR A 29 17.58 -0.36 9.41
CA TYR A 29 18.39 -1.57 9.65
C TYR A 29 17.49 -2.80 9.61
N TYR A 30 17.30 -3.35 8.41
CA TYR A 30 16.40 -4.49 8.17
C TYR A 30 16.75 -5.74 8.98
N ASN A 31 18.00 -5.89 9.40
CA ASN A 31 18.48 -7.11 10.05
C ASN A 31 18.18 -7.19 11.56
N LEU A 32 17.67 -6.12 12.19
CA LEU A 32 17.53 -6.02 13.65
C LEU A 32 16.09 -5.77 14.11
N LEU A 33 15.13 -5.59 13.19
CA LEU A 33 13.74 -5.35 13.56
C LEU A 33 12.99 -6.66 13.78
N HIS A 34 12.30 -6.75 14.91
CA HIS A 34 11.39 -7.85 15.19
C HIS A 34 10.31 -7.93 14.08
N PRO A 35 9.98 -9.11 13.55
CA PRO A 35 9.01 -9.25 12.45
C PRO A 35 7.63 -8.69 12.78
N LEU A 36 7.22 -8.71 14.05
CA LEU A 36 6.01 -8.02 14.52
C LEU A 36 6.03 -6.51 14.28
N LEU A 37 7.15 -5.84 14.56
CA LEU A 37 7.32 -4.41 14.26
C LEU A 37 7.21 -4.14 12.76
N LEU A 38 7.83 -5.00 11.95
CA LEU A 38 7.76 -4.89 10.49
C LEU A 38 6.33 -5.07 9.99
N SER A 39 5.57 -6.02 10.56
CA SER A 39 4.15 -6.22 10.22
C SER A 39 3.28 -5.02 10.60
N LEU A 40 3.53 -4.37 11.74
CA LEU A 40 2.81 -3.16 12.15
C LEU A 40 3.15 -1.96 11.24
N LEU A 41 4.42 -1.79 10.86
CA LEU A 41 4.84 -0.78 9.90
C LEU A 41 4.17 -0.98 8.53
N LEU A 42 4.09 -2.23 8.07
CA LEU A 42 3.43 -2.58 6.82
C LEU A 42 1.93 -2.22 6.86
N PHE A 43 1.27 -2.37 8.02
CA PHE A 43 -0.15 -2.09 8.19
C PHE A 43 -0.44 -0.60 8.03
N LEU A 44 0.38 0.22 8.69
CA LEU A 44 0.32 1.68 8.59
C LEU A 44 0.61 2.15 7.16
N PHE A 45 1.61 1.58 6.50
CA PHE A 45 1.91 1.88 5.10
C PHE A 45 0.72 1.55 4.18
N ILE A 46 0.14 0.35 4.30
CA ILE A 46 -0.98 -0.09 3.46
C ILE A 46 -2.22 0.77 3.69
N SER A 47 -2.60 1.02 4.94
CA SER A 47 -3.77 1.86 5.26
C SER A 47 -3.65 3.27 4.67
N LEU A 48 -2.49 3.92 4.78
CA LEU A 48 -2.25 5.23 4.17
C LEU A 48 -2.24 5.17 2.64
N SER A 49 -1.67 4.11 2.05
CA SER A 49 -1.67 3.92 0.59
C SER A 49 -3.08 3.77 0.00
N VAL A 50 -3.97 3.06 0.72
CA VAL A 50 -5.38 2.89 0.33
C VAL A 50 -6.13 4.22 0.37
N ILE A 51 -5.91 5.02 1.41
CA ILE A 51 -6.52 6.36 1.52
C ILE A 51 -6.04 7.23 0.35
N ASN A 52 -4.76 7.15 0.00
CA ASN A 52 -4.20 7.92 -1.11
C ASN A 52 -4.81 7.51 -2.47
N MET A 53 -4.95 6.21 -2.73
CA MET A 53 -5.67 5.67 -3.90
C MET A 53 -7.16 6.06 -3.93
N GLY A 54 -7.78 6.13 -2.75
CA GLY A 54 -9.17 6.54 -2.62
C GLY A 54 -9.39 8.01 -3.03
N MET A 55 -8.43 8.88 -2.76
CA MET A 55 -8.49 10.30 -3.16
C MET A 55 -8.20 10.53 -4.65
N SER A 56 -7.44 9.65 -5.30
CA SER A 56 -7.08 9.82 -6.72
C SER A 56 -8.17 9.36 -7.69
N ASN A 57 -9.05 8.46 -7.27
CA ASN A 57 -10.02 7.81 -8.15
C ASN A 57 -11.45 8.30 -7.90
N ASN A 58 -12.22 8.47 -8.98
CA ASN A 58 -13.64 8.87 -8.90
C ASN A 58 -14.53 7.83 -8.22
N THR A 59 -14.11 6.56 -8.20
CA THR A 59 -14.83 5.45 -7.53
C THR A 59 -13.93 4.71 -6.54
N HIS A 60 -14.41 4.51 -5.32
CA HIS A 60 -13.64 3.90 -4.22
C HIS A 60 -13.59 2.35 -4.23
N TRP A 61 -14.18 1.68 -5.23
CA TRP A 61 -14.22 0.21 -5.31
C TRP A 61 -12.82 -0.41 -5.31
N PHE A 62 -11.89 0.17 -6.07
CA PHE A 62 -10.53 -0.35 -6.17
C PHE A 62 -9.75 -0.19 -4.86
N SER A 63 -9.83 0.97 -4.20
CA SER A 63 -9.21 1.19 -2.89
C SER A 63 -9.77 0.24 -1.83
N TYR A 64 -11.08 -0.04 -1.87
CA TYR A 64 -11.71 -0.98 -0.94
C TYR A 64 -11.23 -2.43 -1.13
N ILE A 65 -11.16 -2.91 -2.38
CA ILE A 65 -10.69 -4.28 -2.66
C ILE A 65 -9.23 -4.46 -2.22
N ILE A 66 -8.36 -3.48 -2.48
CA ILE A 66 -6.95 -3.53 -2.02
C ILE A 66 -6.88 -3.57 -0.49
N PHE A 67 -7.68 -2.77 0.21
CA PHE A 67 -7.70 -2.76 1.67
C PHE A 67 -8.03 -4.13 2.26
N LEU A 68 -9.08 -4.78 1.76
CA LEU A 68 -9.51 -6.10 2.24
C LEU A 68 -8.46 -7.17 2.02
N ILE A 69 -7.91 -7.25 0.80
CA ILE A 69 -6.91 -8.26 0.44
C ILE A 69 -5.65 -8.08 1.30
N MET A 70 -5.21 -6.84 1.48
CA MET A 70 -4.00 -6.56 2.23
C MET A 70 -4.18 -6.82 3.74
N ILE A 71 -5.32 -6.45 4.34
CA ILE A 71 -5.59 -6.78 5.75
C ILE A 71 -5.66 -8.29 5.97
N GLY A 72 -6.36 -9.02 5.09
CA GLY A 72 -6.46 -10.47 5.18
C GLY A 72 -5.09 -11.15 5.10
N GLY A 73 -4.26 -10.75 4.12
CA GLY A 73 -2.90 -11.28 3.96
C GLY A 73 -2.00 -10.97 5.17
N MET A 74 -2.10 -9.76 5.71
CA MET A 74 -1.32 -9.36 6.87
C MET A 74 -1.69 -10.08 8.16
N MET A 75 -2.97 -10.38 8.39
CA MET A 75 -3.40 -11.16 9.56
C MET A 75 -2.79 -12.56 9.56
N ILE A 76 -2.70 -13.20 8.40
CA ILE A 76 -2.09 -14.53 8.24
C ILE A 76 -0.59 -14.46 8.56
N ILE A 77 0.11 -13.45 8.04
CA ILE A 77 1.54 -13.23 8.31
C ILE A 77 1.77 -12.94 9.81
N PHE A 78 0.89 -12.17 10.45
CA PHE A 78 0.95 -11.86 11.87
C PHE A 78 0.79 -13.12 12.74
N LEU A 79 -0.18 -13.98 12.42
CA LEU A 79 -0.37 -15.26 13.12
C LEU A 79 0.85 -16.18 12.98
N TYR A 80 1.44 -16.22 11.78
CA TYR A 80 2.64 -17.02 11.56
C TYR A 80 3.80 -16.57 12.46
N PHE A 81 4.14 -15.28 12.46
CA PHE A 81 5.30 -14.80 13.22
C PHE A 81 5.10 -14.78 14.73
N THR A 82 3.88 -14.52 15.22
CA THR A 82 3.57 -14.61 16.65
C THR A 82 3.74 -16.03 17.18
N SER A 83 3.41 -17.05 16.38
CA SER A 83 3.60 -18.46 16.77
C SER A 83 5.07 -18.92 16.74
N PHE A 84 5.90 -18.33 15.87
CA PHE A 84 7.27 -18.80 15.63
C PHE A 84 8.32 -18.09 16.50
N ILE A 85 8.08 -16.82 16.90
CA ILE A 85 9.10 -15.93 17.49
C ILE A 85 8.60 -15.30 18.80
N SER A 86 7.63 -15.93 19.50
CA SER A 86 6.95 -15.34 20.67
C SER A 86 7.87 -14.83 21.79
N ASN A 87 9.14 -15.26 21.84
CA ASN A 87 10.06 -14.99 22.93
C ASN A 87 11.29 -14.12 22.55
N MET A 88 11.37 -13.52 21.35
CA MET A 88 12.44 -12.56 21.06
C MET A 88 12.07 -11.16 21.58
N ASN A 89 12.89 -10.63 22.48
CA ASN A 89 12.74 -9.26 22.96
C ASN A 89 12.80 -8.28 21.78
N MET A 90 11.89 -7.31 21.79
CA MET A 90 11.81 -6.25 20.80
C MET A 90 12.95 -5.25 21.02
N ILE A 91 14.09 -5.49 20.37
CA ILE A 91 15.28 -4.64 20.50
C ILE A 91 15.17 -3.49 19.49
N MET A 92 14.84 -2.30 19.97
CA MET A 92 15.08 -1.07 19.21
C MET A 92 16.54 -0.68 19.35
N THR A 93 17.25 -0.59 18.22
CA THR A 93 18.67 -0.21 18.26
C THR A 93 18.82 1.27 18.62
N LYS A 94 19.87 1.61 19.37
CA LYS A 94 20.21 3.00 19.69
C LYS A 94 20.41 3.85 18.41
N SER A 95 20.85 3.22 17.32
CA SER A 95 20.96 3.84 16.00
C SER A 95 19.61 4.26 15.41
N MET A 96 18.54 3.48 15.62
CA MET A 96 17.20 3.89 15.21
C MET A 96 16.75 5.13 15.97
N MET A 97 16.93 5.15 17.30
CA MET A 97 16.51 6.29 18.14
C MET A 97 17.21 7.59 17.73
N ILE A 98 18.50 7.54 17.39
CA ILE A 98 19.27 8.72 16.93
C ILE A 98 18.84 9.15 15.52
N SER A 99 18.47 8.21 14.64
CA SER A 99 18.10 8.53 13.25
C SER A 99 16.71 9.15 13.09
N LEU A 100 15.78 8.87 14.02
CA LEU A 100 14.40 9.34 13.95
C LEU A 100 14.25 10.88 13.89
N PRO A 101 14.89 11.69 14.75
CA PRO A 101 14.75 13.15 14.69
C PRO A 101 15.28 13.75 13.37
N LEU A 102 16.36 13.20 12.81
CA LEU A 102 16.90 13.63 11.51
C LEU A 102 15.91 13.35 10.37
N LYS A 103 15.29 12.16 10.37
CA LYS A 103 14.28 11.78 9.37
C LYS A 103 13.04 12.69 9.46
N LEU A 104 12.59 13.00 10.67
CA LEU A 104 11.47 13.92 10.89
C LEU A 104 11.79 15.35 10.41
N PHE A 105 13.00 15.83 10.68
CA PHE A 105 13.42 17.15 10.21
C PHE A 105 13.45 17.24 8.68
N LEU A 106 14.02 16.23 8.02
CA LEU A 106 14.00 16.15 6.55
C LEU A 106 12.58 16.16 6.00
N PHE A 107 11.67 15.42 6.62
CA PHE A 107 10.26 15.42 6.21
C PHE A 107 9.61 16.79 6.32
N ILE A 108 9.83 17.51 7.42
CA ILE A 108 9.28 18.86 7.59
C ILE A 108 9.83 19.76 6.48
N MET A 109 11.13 19.68 6.17
CA MET A 109 11.71 20.45 5.06
C MET A 109 11.07 20.11 3.71
N PHE A 110 10.95 18.83 3.38
CA PHE A 110 10.33 18.38 2.13
C PHE A 110 8.86 18.81 2.02
N SER A 111 8.07 18.66 3.09
CA SER A 111 6.66 19.08 3.09
C SER A 111 6.51 20.59 2.86
N MET A 112 7.38 21.40 3.46
CA MET A 112 7.36 22.85 3.27
C MET A 112 7.74 23.26 1.84
N MET A 113 8.69 22.57 1.21
CA MET A 113 9.04 22.80 -0.20
C MET A 113 7.85 22.52 -1.12
N VAL A 114 7.17 21.41 -0.89
CA VAL A 114 5.99 21.01 -1.67
C VAL A 114 4.88 22.04 -1.53
N LEU A 115 4.53 22.45 -0.31
CA LEU A 115 3.51 23.46 -0.04
C LEU A 115 3.82 24.81 -0.72
N LYS A 116 5.10 25.21 -0.78
CA LYS A 116 5.52 26.44 -1.46
C LYS A 116 5.34 26.32 -2.98
N ASN A 117 5.79 25.23 -3.59
CA ASN A 117 5.73 25.05 -5.05
C ASN A 117 4.29 25.05 -5.59
N PHE A 118 3.33 24.47 -4.86
CA PHE A 118 1.93 24.47 -5.28
C PHE A 118 1.32 25.88 -5.43
N LYS A 119 1.80 26.87 -4.65
CA LYS A 119 1.31 28.24 -4.73
C LYS A 119 1.86 29.03 -5.91
N TYR A 120 3.05 28.69 -6.41
CA TYR A 120 3.78 29.50 -7.40
C TYR A 120 3.81 28.89 -8.82
N ASN A 121 3.78 27.56 -8.96
CA ASN A 121 4.17 26.90 -10.22
C ASN A 121 3.07 26.12 -10.95
N PHE A 122 1.79 26.20 -10.54
CA PHE A 122 0.73 25.56 -11.33
C PHE A 122 0.25 26.51 -12.46
N PRO A 123 0.57 26.25 -13.74
CA PRO A 123 0.01 26.99 -14.87
C PRO A 123 -1.47 26.61 -15.02
N TRP A 124 -2.33 27.28 -14.26
CA TRP A 124 -3.67 26.79 -13.95
C TRP A 124 -4.75 27.14 -14.99
N ASN A 125 -4.41 27.77 -16.12
CA ASN A 125 -5.46 28.32 -16.98
C ASN A 125 -5.91 27.43 -18.15
N ASN A 126 -5.07 26.56 -18.72
CA ASN A 126 -5.46 25.83 -19.94
C ASN A 126 -5.57 24.30 -19.75
N LEU A 127 -4.65 23.66 -19.03
CA LEU A 127 -4.67 22.18 -18.82
C LEU A 127 -5.84 21.70 -17.93
N PHE A 128 -6.36 22.54 -17.04
CA PHE A 128 -7.39 22.13 -16.08
C PHE A 128 -8.78 21.96 -16.72
N ASN A 129 -9.09 22.71 -17.78
CA ASN A 129 -10.38 22.54 -18.47
C ASN A 129 -10.41 21.21 -19.24
N GLU A 130 -9.27 20.72 -19.72
CA GLU A 130 -9.14 19.41 -20.36
C GLU A 130 -9.28 18.26 -19.35
N ILE A 131 -8.74 18.41 -18.14
CA ILE A 131 -8.84 17.38 -17.09
C ILE A 131 -10.29 17.23 -16.60
N ILE A 132 -11.03 18.35 -16.48
CA ILE A 132 -12.44 18.33 -16.05
C ILE A 132 -13.32 17.65 -17.11
N SER A 133 -13.09 17.91 -18.40
CA SER A 133 -13.86 17.24 -19.47
C SER A 133 -13.56 15.74 -19.53
N ILE A 134 -12.32 15.32 -19.31
CA ILE A 134 -11.92 13.91 -19.21
C ILE A 134 -12.59 13.23 -18.01
N ASN A 135 -12.64 13.88 -16.84
CA ASN A 135 -13.29 13.31 -15.66
C ASN A 135 -14.80 13.09 -15.85
N PHE A 136 -15.50 14.01 -16.51
CA PHE A 136 -16.93 13.82 -16.83
C PHE A 136 -17.17 12.66 -17.80
N ILE A 137 -16.26 12.44 -18.77
CA ILE A 137 -16.32 11.30 -19.69
C ILE A 137 -16.02 9.98 -18.97
N MET A 138 -15.12 9.99 -17.98
CA MET A 138 -14.73 8.79 -17.22
C MET A 138 -15.71 8.40 -16.10
N ILE A 139 -16.50 9.35 -15.57
CA ILE A 139 -17.55 9.08 -14.56
C ILE A 139 -18.65 8.17 -15.11
N ASN A 140 -18.87 8.17 -16.44
CA ASN A 140 -19.81 7.25 -17.09
C ASN A 140 -19.29 5.81 -17.22
N ASN A 141 -18.02 5.53 -16.87
CA ASN A 141 -17.39 4.22 -17.01
C ASN A 141 -17.40 3.42 -15.69
N ILE A 142 -18.53 3.39 -14.97
CA ILE A 142 -18.76 2.48 -13.83
C ILE A 142 -18.59 0.99 -14.22
N ASN A 143 -18.50 0.68 -15.53
CA ASN A 143 -18.36 -0.67 -16.07
C ASN A 143 -16.91 -1.14 -16.33
N TYR A 144 -15.86 -0.52 -15.78
CA TYR A 144 -14.49 -1.03 -15.96
C TYR A 144 -14.28 -2.44 -15.40
N ILE A 145 -14.88 -2.77 -14.26
CA ILE A 145 -14.79 -4.12 -13.68
C ILE A 145 -15.52 -5.12 -14.58
N ASN A 146 -16.70 -4.76 -15.08
CA ASN A 146 -17.47 -5.59 -16.00
C ASN A 146 -16.70 -5.83 -17.30
N TYR A 147 -15.86 -4.88 -17.72
CA TYR A 147 -15.00 -5.03 -18.89
C TYR A 147 -14.01 -6.20 -18.76
N LEU A 148 -13.60 -6.58 -17.54
CA LEU A 148 -12.76 -7.77 -17.31
C LEU A 148 -13.48 -9.09 -17.64
N TYR A 149 -14.81 -9.09 -17.59
CA TYR A 149 -15.66 -10.24 -17.92
C TYR A 149 -16.19 -10.21 -19.37
N THR A 150 -15.94 -9.11 -20.10
CA THR A 150 -16.33 -9.03 -21.51
C THR A 150 -15.36 -9.82 -22.39
N LEU A 151 -15.94 -10.50 -23.40
CA LEU A 151 -15.27 -11.42 -24.32
C LEU A 151 -13.91 -10.95 -24.86
N SER A 152 -13.69 -9.64 -25.06
CA SER A 152 -12.46 -9.10 -25.63
C SER A 152 -11.28 -8.99 -24.64
N LYS A 153 -11.52 -9.04 -23.31
CA LYS A 153 -10.46 -8.90 -22.29
C LYS A 153 -10.40 -10.02 -21.25
N ASN A 154 -11.10 -11.14 -21.48
CA ASN A 154 -11.13 -12.28 -20.55
C ASN A 154 -9.77 -12.99 -20.32
N TRP A 155 -8.74 -12.70 -21.11
CA TRP A 155 -7.42 -13.32 -20.95
C TRP A 155 -6.80 -13.05 -19.57
N SER A 156 -6.95 -11.84 -19.02
CA SER A 156 -6.43 -11.52 -17.69
C SER A 156 -7.13 -12.33 -16.59
N MET A 157 -8.43 -12.57 -16.73
CA MET A 157 -9.23 -13.40 -15.81
C MET A 157 -8.85 -14.89 -15.93
N LEU A 158 -8.67 -15.41 -17.14
CA LEU A 158 -8.23 -16.80 -17.34
C LEU A 158 -6.85 -17.05 -16.72
N ILE A 159 -5.90 -16.12 -16.89
CA ILE A 159 -4.56 -16.25 -16.31
C ILE A 159 -4.62 -16.21 -14.78
N SER A 160 -5.43 -15.33 -14.17
CA SER A 160 -5.54 -15.24 -12.70
C SER A 160 -6.18 -16.49 -12.09
N LEU A 161 -7.20 -17.07 -12.74
CA LEU A 161 -7.80 -18.33 -12.32
C LEU A 161 -6.80 -19.49 -12.38
N MET A 162 -6.08 -19.62 -13.50
CA MET A 162 -5.05 -20.65 -13.64
C MET A 162 -3.92 -20.49 -12.60
N TYR A 163 -3.51 -19.25 -12.32
CA TYR A 163 -2.52 -18.95 -11.28
C TYR A 163 -3.00 -19.36 -9.88
N LEU A 164 -4.25 -19.06 -9.52
CA LEU A 164 -4.82 -19.47 -8.22
C LEU A 164 -4.92 -21.00 -8.11
N LEU A 165 -5.30 -21.70 -9.17
CA LEU A 165 -5.35 -23.17 -9.18
C LEU A 165 -3.95 -23.80 -9.04
N MET A 166 -2.96 -23.27 -9.76
CA MET A 166 -1.58 -23.71 -9.65
C MET A 166 -0.99 -23.46 -8.26
N SER A 167 -1.26 -22.29 -7.66
CA SER A 167 -0.76 -21.99 -6.31
C SER A 167 -1.35 -22.92 -5.25
N LEU A 168 -2.66 -23.23 -5.32
CA LEU A 168 -3.28 -24.20 -4.41
C LEU A 168 -2.64 -25.59 -4.51
N THR A 169 -2.50 -26.13 -5.73
CA THR A 169 -1.91 -27.47 -5.95
C THR A 169 -0.45 -27.52 -5.50
N PHE A 170 0.31 -26.45 -5.75
CA PHE A 170 1.70 -26.34 -5.31
C PHE A 170 1.82 -26.31 -3.77
N ILE A 171 0.98 -25.52 -3.10
CA ILE A 171 0.94 -25.45 -1.63
C ILE A 171 0.62 -26.82 -1.03
N VAL A 172 -0.40 -27.52 -1.56
CA VAL A 172 -0.75 -28.88 -1.10
C VAL A 172 0.42 -29.84 -1.27
N LYS A 173 1.09 -29.83 -2.43
CA LYS A 173 2.26 -30.68 -2.70
C LYS A 173 3.43 -30.36 -1.74
N MET A 174 3.68 -29.08 -1.45
CA MET A 174 4.71 -28.67 -0.48
C MET A 174 4.42 -29.15 0.95
N MET A 175 3.14 -29.14 1.37
CA MET A 175 2.76 -29.58 2.71
C MET A 175 2.86 -31.10 2.88
N ILE A 176 2.54 -31.89 1.85
CA ILE A 176 2.56 -33.37 1.93
C ILE A 176 3.97 -33.93 2.16
N ASN A 177 5.02 -33.28 1.64
CA ASN A 177 6.41 -33.77 1.78
C ASN A 177 7.01 -33.63 3.19
N LYS A 178 6.36 -32.93 4.12
CA LYS A 178 6.83 -32.74 5.51
C LYS A 178 6.28 -33.77 6.51
N LYS A 179 6.08 -35.03 6.10
CA LYS A 179 5.73 -36.14 7.01
C LYS A 179 6.98 -36.85 7.57
N MET A 180 7.99 -36.10 8.00
CA MET A 180 9.07 -36.71 8.81
C MET A 180 8.50 -36.97 10.21
N SER A 181 8.74 -38.15 10.77
CA SER A 181 8.19 -38.53 12.08
C SER A 181 8.62 -37.55 13.17
N LEU A 182 7.66 -36.96 13.89
CA LEU A 182 7.82 -36.00 15.00
C LEU A 182 8.45 -36.61 16.28
N ARG A 183 9.23 -37.70 16.18
CA ARG A 183 9.93 -38.23 17.35
C ARG A 183 11.09 -37.30 17.69
N LYS A 184 11.08 -36.76 18.91
CA LYS A 184 12.28 -36.19 19.52
C LYS A 184 13.37 -37.26 19.45
N MET A 185 14.43 -36.99 18.70
CA MET A 185 15.69 -37.70 18.90
C MET A 185 16.20 -37.20 20.24
N ASN A 186 16.22 -38.10 21.23
CA ASN A 186 16.92 -37.90 22.49
C ASN A 186 18.41 -37.71 22.23
#